data_AF-A0A120KNE9-F1
#
_entry.id   AF-A0A120KNE9-F1
#
_cell.length_a   1.000
_cell.length_b   1.000
_cell.length_c   1.000
_cell.angle_alpha   90.00
_cell.angle_beta   90.00
_cell.angle_gamma   90.00
#
_symmetry.space_group_name_H-M   'P 1'
#
loop_
_entity.id
_entity.type
_entity.pdbx_description
1 polymer ?
#
loop_
_entity_poly.entity_id
_entity_poly.type
_entity_poly.pdbx_seq_one_letter_code
_entity_poly.pdbx_strand_id
1 'polypeptide(L)'
;MDAKNNKYTGPEGQFTIVIDDFDGKAVQAWHIETPRAKTDNLAERAQGRHIDVVVGEACRSTAHFFNRVYKDLYKEQKAKLAK
;
A
#
# COMPACT_ATOMS: atom_id res chain seq x y z
N MET A 1 0.66 13.71 -11.86
CA MET A 1 -0.76 13.58 -11.45
C MET A 1 -1.30 14.96 -11.21
N ASP A 2 -2.54 15.24 -11.60
CA ASP A 2 -3.24 16.46 -11.22
C ASP A 2 -4.18 16.16 -10.04
N ALA A 3 -4.59 17.20 -9.30
CA ALA A 3 -5.43 17.06 -8.10
C ALA A 3 -6.81 16.42 -8.38
N LYS A 4 -7.17 16.18 -9.65
CA LYS A 4 -8.45 15.59 -10.07
C LYS A 4 -8.35 14.09 -10.32
N ASN A 5 -7.16 13.55 -10.59
CA ASN A 5 -6.94 12.16 -10.97
C ASN A 5 -6.03 11.41 -9.98
N ASN A 6 -6.20 11.66 -8.69
CA ASN A 6 -5.42 11.01 -7.62
C ASN A 6 -6.09 9.74 -7.05
N LYS A 7 -7.23 9.32 -7.62
CA LYS A 7 -8.00 8.18 -7.14
C LYS A 7 -8.16 7.12 -8.21
N TYR A 8 -7.96 5.87 -7.83
CA TYR A 8 -8.30 4.70 -8.63
C TYR A 8 -9.31 3.85 -7.87
N THR A 9 -10.49 3.63 -8.45
CA THR A 9 -11.53 2.80 -7.84
C THR A 9 -11.53 1.43 -8.49
N GLY A 10 -11.42 0.39 -7.66
CA GLY A 10 -11.45 -1.00 -8.08
C GLY A 10 -12.84 -1.45 -8.55
N PRO A 11 -12.95 -2.69 -9.07
CA PRO A 11 -14.20 -3.27 -9.52
C PRO A 11 -15.29 -3.15 -8.46
N GLU A 12 -16.49 -2.77 -8.89
CA GLU A 12 -17.69 -2.65 -8.04
C GLU A 12 -17.52 -1.75 -6.80
N GLY A 13 -16.51 -0.86 -6.78
CA GLY A 13 -16.25 0.01 -5.63
C GLY A 13 -15.76 -0.72 -4.38
N GLN A 14 -15.20 -1.93 -4.53
CA GLN A 14 -14.71 -2.72 -3.39
C GLN A 14 -13.53 -2.06 -2.67
N PHE A 15 -12.73 -1.28 -3.40
CA PHE A 15 -11.65 -0.48 -2.85
C PHE A 15 -11.37 0.75 -3.71
N THR A 16 -10.76 1.76 -3.11
CA THR A 16 -10.24 2.95 -3.78
C THR A 16 -8.81 3.19 -3.31
N ILE A 17 -7.86 3.26 -4.24
CA ILE A 17 -6.49 3.69 -3.97
C ILE A 17 -6.47 5.21 -4.12
N VAL A 18 -5.95 5.91 -3.12
CA VAL A 18 -5.87 7.37 -3.09
C VAL A 18 -4.42 7.80 -2.91
N ILE A 19 -3.94 8.64 -3.82
CA ILE A 19 -2.65 9.31 -3.71
C ILE A 19 -2.88 10.65 -3.00
N ASP A 20 -2.35 10.79 -1.79
CA ASP A 20 -2.51 11.99 -0.98
C ASP A 20 -1.46 13.05 -1.32
N ASP A 21 -0.22 12.61 -1.53
CA ASP A 21 0.91 13.50 -1.83
C ASP A 21 1.85 12.89 -2.87
N PHE A 22 2.18 13.70 -3.88
CA PHE A 22 3.08 13.36 -4.97
C PHE A 22 3.93 14.58 -5.32
N ASP A 23 5.24 14.45 -5.13
CA ASP A 23 6.19 15.56 -5.30
C ASP A 23 6.64 15.78 -6.78
N GLY A 24 6.02 15.06 -7.73
CA GLY A 24 6.41 15.05 -9.13
C GLY A 24 7.38 13.92 -9.51
N LYS A 25 8.01 13.26 -8.54
CA LYS A 25 8.97 12.17 -8.72
C LYS A 25 8.61 10.91 -7.94
N ALA A 26 8.08 11.06 -6.73
CA ALA A 26 7.77 9.99 -5.80
C ALA A 26 6.44 10.26 -5.07
N VAL A 27 5.74 9.19 -4.74
CA VAL A 27 4.51 9.25 -3.93
C VAL A 27 4.89 9.30 -2.46
N GLN A 28 4.67 10.45 -1.83
CA GLN A 28 5.04 10.70 -0.43
C GLN A 28 3.98 10.21 0.55
N ALA A 29 2.72 10.15 0.11
CA ALA A 29 1.63 9.59 0.90
C ALA A 29 0.55 8.97 0.01
N TRP A 30 0.08 7.79 0.41
CA TRP A 30 -1.07 7.14 -0.22
C TRP A 30 -1.73 6.13 0.73
N HIS A 31 -3.00 5.84 0.48
CA HIS A 31 -3.77 4.89 1.27
C HIS A 31 -4.80 4.15 0.42
N ILE A 32 -5.43 3.14 1.01
CA ILE A 32 -6.55 2.39 0.43
C ILE A 32 -7.78 2.62 1.29
N GLU A 33 -8.87 3.01 0.64
CA GLU A 33 -10.21 3.08 1.22
C GLU A 33 -11.01 1.87 0.75
N THR A 34 -11.82 1.31 1.63
CA THR A 34 -12.83 0.30 1.32
C THR A 34 -14.15 0.78 1.91
N PRO A 35 -15.30 0.18 1.56
CA PRO A 35 -16.57 0.52 2.19
C PRO A 35 -16.60 0.37 3.72
N ARG A 36 -15.62 -0.33 4.31
CA ARG A 36 -15.58 -0.65 5.75
C ARG A 36 -14.47 0.06 6.52
N ALA A 37 -13.37 0.41 5.85
CA ALA A 37 -12.15 0.87 6.52
C ALA A 37 -11.25 1.66 5.59
N LYS A 38 -10.36 2.44 6.19
CA LYS A 38 -9.25 3.16 5.55
C LYS A 38 -7.94 2.71 6.18
N THR A 39 -6.91 2.51 5.35
CA THR A 39 -5.56 2.19 5.83
C THR A 39 -4.82 3.45 6.26
N ASP A 40 -3.78 3.29 7.09
CA ASP A 40 -2.78 4.33 7.33
C ASP A 40 -1.96 4.61 6.06
N ASN A 41 -1.03 5.58 6.15
CA ASN A 41 -0.14 5.93 5.04
C ASN A 41 0.78 4.75 4.68
N LEU A 42 0.69 4.30 3.43
CA LEU A 42 1.45 3.16 2.89
C LEU A 42 2.75 3.57 2.18
N ALA A 43 3.03 4.88 2.03
CA ALA A 43 4.22 5.36 1.32
C ALA A 43 5.54 5.02 2.03
N GLU A 44 5.54 4.94 3.37
CA GLU A 44 6.73 4.64 4.18
C GLU A 44 7.38 3.28 3.88
N ARG A 45 6.63 2.38 3.24
CA ARG A 45 7.09 1.03 2.94
C ARG A 45 7.85 0.97 1.62
N ALA A 46 7.44 1.73 0.61
CA ALA A 46 8.04 1.70 -0.74
C ALA A 46 8.98 2.87 -1.04
N GLN A 47 9.23 3.74 -0.05
CA GLN A 47 9.99 5.00 -0.22
C GLN A 47 9.48 5.83 -1.41
N GLY A 48 8.18 5.74 -1.68
CA GLY A 48 7.50 6.45 -2.77
C GLY A 48 7.89 6.08 -4.20
N ARG A 49 8.71 5.05 -4.43
CA ARG A 49 9.16 4.66 -5.79
C ARG A 49 8.17 3.76 -6.53
N HIS A 50 7.37 2.99 -5.80
CA HIS A 50 6.44 2.00 -6.34
C HIS A 50 5.22 1.89 -5.40
N ILE A 51 4.06 1.55 -5.94
CA ILE A 51 2.82 1.34 -5.20
C ILE A 51 2.49 -0.15 -5.31
N ASP A 52 3.00 -0.94 -4.37
CA ASP A 52 2.75 -2.38 -4.31
C ASP A 52 2.08 -2.74 -2.99
N VAL A 53 0.94 -3.42 -3.05
CA VAL A 53 0.19 -3.86 -1.87
C VAL A 53 -0.46 -5.21 -2.12
N VAL A 54 -0.43 -6.04 -1.08
CA VAL A 54 -1.18 -7.29 -1.03
C VAL A 54 -2.21 -7.14 0.08
N VAL A 55 -3.48 -7.26 -0.28
CA VAL A 55 -4.62 -7.09 0.63
C VAL A 55 -5.25 -8.45 0.91
N GLY A 56 -5.73 -8.66 2.14
CA GLY A 56 -6.40 -9.89 2.54
C GLY A 56 -5.43 -10.98 2.97
N GLU A 57 -4.50 -10.68 3.88
CA GLU A 57 -3.56 -11.67 4.46
C GLU A 57 -4.27 -12.96 4.94
N ALA A 58 -5.47 -12.82 5.52
CA ALA A 58 -6.25 -13.94 6.03
C ALA A 58 -6.88 -14.84 4.94
N CYS A 59 -6.91 -14.41 3.67
CA CYS A 59 -7.42 -15.23 2.59
C CYS A 59 -6.37 -16.25 2.14
N ARG A 60 -6.76 -17.53 2.04
CA ARG A 60 -5.84 -18.62 1.64
C ARG A 60 -5.18 -18.40 0.28
N SER A 61 -5.87 -17.77 -0.67
CA SER A 61 -5.36 -17.49 -2.02
C SER A 61 -4.26 -16.43 -2.04
N THR A 62 -4.33 -15.43 -1.16
CA THR A 62 -3.37 -14.32 -1.03
C THR A 62 -2.24 -14.63 -0.06
N ALA A 63 -2.47 -15.50 0.93
CA ALA A 63 -1.46 -15.97 1.87
C ALA A 63 -0.23 -16.60 1.20
N HIS A 64 -0.44 -17.31 0.08
CA HIS A 64 0.67 -17.89 -0.70
C HIS A 64 1.60 -16.82 -1.30
N PHE A 65 1.06 -15.69 -1.74
CA PHE A 65 1.85 -14.57 -2.24
C PHE A 65 2.58 -13.87 -1.09
N PHE A 66 1.91 -13.67 0.05
CA PHE A 66 2.51 -13.08 1.24
C PHE A 66 3.71 -13.89 1.75
N ASN A 67 3.62 -15.21 1.77
CA ASN A 67 4.70 -16.08 2.24
C ASN A 67 6.03 -15.88 1.48
N ARG A 68 5.97 -15.50 0.21
CA ARG A 68 7.16 -15.26 -0.62
C ARG A 68 7.90 -13.99 -0.22
N VAL A 69 7.16 -12.98 0.23
CA VAL A 69 7.69 -11.65 0.59
C VAL A 69 7.89 -11.48 2.10
N TYR A 70 7.27 -12.34 2.91
CA TYR A 70 7.25 -12.24 4.38
C TYR A 70 8.64 -12.20 5.01
N LYS A 71 9.59 -13.01 4.51
CA LYS A 71 10.97 -13.04 5.04
C LYS A 71 11.69 -11.71 4.89
N ASP A 72 11.49 -11.03 3.77
CA ASP A 72 12.14 -9.75 3.51
C ASP A 72 11.45 -8.62 4.29
N LEU A 73 10.12 -8.65 4.38
CA LEU A 73 9.34 -7.74 5.23
C LEU A 73 9.71 -7.83 6.71
N TYR A 74 9.91 -9.04 7.21
CA TYR A 74 10.32 -9.27 8.59
C TYR A 74 11.73 -8.72 8.87
N LYS A 75 12.66 -8.85 7.91
CA LYS A 75 14.01 -8.25 8.02
C LYS A 75 13.96 -6.73 8.01
N GLU A 76 13.15 -6.14 7.13
CA GLU A 76 12.96 -4.69 7.05
C GLU A 76 12.38 -4.10 8.34
N GLN A 77 11.34 -4.73 8.91
CA GLN A 77 10.79 -4.31 10.20
C GLN A 77 11.81 -4.42 11.34
N LYS A 78 12.57 -5.53 11.40
CA LYS A 78 13.65 -5.67 12.40
C LYS A 78 14.70 -4.58 12.28
N ALA A 79 15.09 -4.21 11.06
CA ALA A 79 16.05 -3.13 10.82
C ALA A 79 15.49 -1.76 11.23
N LYS A 80 14.18 -1.52 11.09
CA LYS A 80 13.51 -0.31 11.57
C LYS A 80 13.42 -0.25 13.11
N LEU A 81 13.19 -1.37 13.78
CA LEU A 81 13.13 -1.46 15.26
C LEU A 81 14.49 -1.34 15.95
N ALA A 82 15.58 -1.60 15.23
CA ALA A 82 16.95 -1.51 15.75
C ALA A 82 17.55 -0.10 15.65
N LYS A 83 16.77 0.89 15.20
CA LYS A 83 17.17 2.28 14.95
C LYS A 83 16.44 3.21 15.91
#